data_AF-A0A2K4MIW8-F1
#
_entry.id   AF-A0A2K4MIW8-F1
#
_cell.length_a   1.000
_cell.length_b   1.000
_cell.length_c   1.000
_cell.angle_alpha   90.00
_cell.angle_beta   90.00
_cell.angle_gamma   90.00
#
_symmetry.space_group_name_H-M   'P 1'
#
loop_
_entity.id
_entity.type
_entity.pdbx_description
1 polymer ?
#
loop_
_entity_poly.entity_id
_entity_poly.type
_entity_poly.pdbx_seq_one_letter_code
_entity_poly.pdbx_strand_id
1 'polypeptide(L)'
;MLDSKGLQVGSPESRFGMSRQSLQLLKAYDVRNISGRDLYDLMDVLAANHDIDPELAADIRGNIDSNGWKTGAERNALQTYDDARDAVVADVKSGKQLPRFADPNLRYQDKLLGLFKQLAGLHDALQKDARVETAAEGGARQAANLMRLDRWMASADRNQQQGLPLPPASKDTYFSITETMDALGIAVNPSHEDLTPSATLERARDGYRKWREQHPGETLAIELQADKPDDPSVKTANAQPSSAPLPQEDIQARAQDARQEKANLMVQAHYGMPIAMLQLIKSVDFNKVSAQQLKQYAGLLRDYGVISQDDVDALTPFIRSGEGSPARYFHDDLADASQQVQESIESRDPELNNPQALARQMNRSANDKQALTLIGRMSQLHQQLQFDDRVQAISGDGLRQAEDLAAFQRWTQVEQNPVNRPEDVVPEFSSKDQAEGILRVLQRMGVALTPLQGNPGPSARLESAWKDYQAWRKLNPATQPSMPLTPSARLDAYA
;
A
#
# COMPACT_ATOMS: atom_id res chain seq x y z
N MET A 1 16.23 -0.77 -31.05
CA MET A 1 15.16 -1.75 -31.35
C MET A 1 13.87 -1.20 -30.78
N LEU A 2 12.75 -1.38 -31.48
CA LEU A 2 11.41 -1.05 -30.98
C LEU A 2 10.73 -2.33 -30.49
N ASP A 3 9.89 -2.24 -29.47
CA ASP A 3 9.07 -3.35 -28.97
C ASP A 3 7.82 -3.56 -29.83
N SER A 4 6.96 -4.51 -29.43
CA SER A 4 5.71 -4.82 -30.14
C SER A 4 4.69 -3.68 -30.16
N LYS A 5 4.90 -2.62 -29.37
CA LYS A 5 4.08 -1.40 -29.33
C LYS A 5 4.76 -0.22 -30.04
N GLY A 6 5.90 -0.44 -30.71
CA GLY A 6 6.63 0.61 -31.42
C GLY A 6 7.44 1.54 -30.50
N LEU A 7 7.60 1.19 -29.22
CA LEU A 7 8.36 1.96 -28.24
C LEU A 7 9.82 1.50 -28.21
N GLN A 8 10.74 2.40 -27.86
CA GLN A 8 12.15 2.03 -27.75
C GLN A 8 12.33 0.95 -26.68
N VAL A 9 12.88 -0.21 -27.05
CA VAL A 9 13.15 -1.30 -26.11
C VAL A 9 14.04 -0.78 -24.98
N GLY A 10 13.59 -0.98 -23.74
CA GLY A 10 14.27 -0.51 -22.54
C GLY A 10 13.91 0.91 -22.11
N SER A 11 13.13 1.67 -22.88
CA SER A 11 12.51 2.91 -22.41
C SER A 11 11.61 2.65 -21.19
N PRO A 12 11.43 3.62 -20.27
CA PRO A 12 10.47 3.49 -19.17
C PRO A 12 9.08 3.05 -19.63
N GLU A 13 8.59 3.59 -20.75
CA GLU A 13 7.30 3.29 -21.35
C GLU A 13 7.20 1.84 -21.82
N SER A 14 8.27 1.32 -22.45
CA SER A 14 8.36 -0.09 -22.84
C SER A 14 8.49 -1.03 -21.64
N ARG A 15 9.23 -0.62 -20.60
CA ARG A 15 9.46 -1.41 -19.37
C ARG A 15 8.22 -1.53 -18.49
N PHE A 16 7.57 -0.41 -18.23
CA PHE A 16 6.41 -0.32 -17.33
C PHE A 16 5.08 -0.46 -18.08
N GLY A 17 5.09 -0.43 -19.41
CA GLY A 17 3.91 -0.58 -20.23
C GLY A 17 2.92 0.57 -20.12
N MET A 18 3.36 1.73 -19.62
CA MET A 18 2.54 2.91 -19.37
C MET A 18 2.99 4.12 -20.19
N SER A 19 2.07 5.05 -20.42
CA SER A 19 2.41 6.32 -21.08
C SER A 19 3.40 7.17 -20.29
N ARG A 20 4.21 7.98 -20.99
CA ARG A 20 5.21 8.88 -20.39
C ARG A 20 4.60 9.80 -19.33
N GLN A 21 3.44 10.40 -19.63
CA GLN A 21 2.73 11.30 -18.73
C GLN A 21 2.31 10.58 -17.44
N SER A 22 1.77 9.36 -17.56
CA SER A 22 1.40 8.54 -16.41
C SER A 22 2.60 8.20 -15.54
N LEU A 23 3.76 7.88 -16.13
CA LEU A 23 4.98 7.63 -15.37
C LEU A 23 5.47 8.89 -14.65
N GLN A 24 5.42 10.06 -15.28
CA GLN A 24 5.79 11.34 -14.65
C GLN A 24 4.87 11.67 -13.46
N LEU A 25 3.57 11.39 -13.58
CA LEU A 25 2.59 11.56 -12.51
C LEU A 25 2.78 10.54 -11.39
N LEU A 26 2.96 9.25 -11.70
CA LEU A 26 3.19 8.21 -10.70
C LEU A 26 4.51 8.41 -9.95
N LYS A 27 5.50 9.04 -10.58
CA LYS A 27 6.72 9.47 -9.89
C LYS A 27 6.46 10.62 -8.90
N ALA A 28 5.54 11.53 -9.20
CA ALA A 28 5.21 12.65 -8.32
C ALA A 28 4.27 12.26 -7.18
N TYR A 29 3.30 11.39 -7.43
CA TYR A 29 2.21 11.10 -6.51
C TYR A 29 2.33 9.70 -5.89
N ASP A 30 2.51 9.64 -4.57
CA ASP A 30 2.47 8.41 -3.79
C ASP A 30 1.05 8.16 -3.27
N VAL A 31 0.41 7.05 -3.67
CA VAL A 31 -0.94 6.69 -3.21
C VAL A 31 -1.03 6.43 -1.69
N ARG A 32 0.10 6.27 -1.00
CA ARG A 32 0.18 6.20 0.48
C ARG A 32 0.07 7.58 1.14
N ASN A 33 0.19 8.65 0.37
CA ASN A 33 0.10 10.03 0.82
C ASN A 33 -0.44 10.94 -0.29
N ILE A 34 -1.71 10.78 -0.63
CA ILE A 34 -2.35 11.51 -1.72
C ILE A 34 -3.64 12.17 -1.24
N SER A 35 -3.95 13.37 -1.73
CA SER A 35 -5.25 13.99 -1.51
C SER A 35 -6.34 13.26 -2.31
N GLY A 36 -7.59 13.29 -1.83
CA GLY A 36 -8.68 12.68 -2.60
C GLY A 36 -8.90 13.35 -3.95
N ARG A 37 -8.55 14.65 -4.09
CA ARG A 37 -8.59 15.38 -5.36
C ARG A 37 -7.51 14.90 -6.33
N ASP A 38 -6.26 14.84 -5.88
CA ASP A 38 -5.15 14.38 -6.73
C ASP A 38 -5.34 12.94 -7.15
N LEU A 39 -5.83 12.08 -6.24
CA LEU A 39 -6.16 10.70 -6.58
C LEU A 39 -7.27 10.64 -7.64
N TYR A 40 -8.30 11.49 -7.53
CA TYR A 40 -9.38 11.55 -8.52
C TYR A 40 -8.86 11.91 -9.91
N ASP A 41 -8.05 12.98 -10.01
CA ASP A 41 -7.52 13.45 -11.28
C ASP A 41 -6.45 12.48 -11.83
N LEU A 42 -5.62 11.87 -10.97
CA LEU A 42 -4.68 10.81 -11.36
C LEU A 42 -5.42 9.61 -11.98
N MET A 43 -6.47 9.10 -11.35
CA MET A 43 -7.25 7.97 -11.89
C MET A 43 -7.91 8.31 -13.23
N ASP A 44 -8.39 9.54 -13.40
CA ASP A 44 -8.97 9.99 -14.68
C ASP A 44 -7.91 9.97 -15.80
N VAL A 45 -6.69 10.43 -15.51
CA VAL A 45 -5.58 10.45 -16.47
C VAL A 45 -5.10 9.03 -16.82
N LEU A 46 -4.85 8.18 -15.82
CA LEU A 46 -4.38 6.81 -16.04
C LEU A 46 -5.39 6.02 -16.90
N ALA A 47 -6.69 6.14 -16.62
CA ALA A 47 -7.73 5.48 -17.41
C ALA A 47 -7.81 6.03 -18.83
N ALA A 48 -7.68 7.34 -18.97
CA ALA A 48 -7.74 8.01 -20.25
C ALA A 48 -6.55 7.67 -21.18
N ASN A 49 -5.40 7.34 -20.60
CA ASN A 49 -4.22 6.84 -21.29
C ASN A 49 -4.23 5.31 -21.52
N HIS A 50 -5.29 4.62 -21.08
CA HIS A 50 -5.39 3.15 -21.12
C HIS A 50 -4.30 2.42 -20.29
N ASP A 51 -3.77 3.08 -19.26
CA ASP A 51 -2.74 2.54 -18.37
C ASP A 51 -3.36 1.74 -17.20
N ILE A 52 -4.64 1.98 -16.88
CA ILE A 52 -5.45 1.19 -15.94
C ILE A 52 -6.84 0.91 -16.51
N ASP A 53 -7.55 -0.05 -15.92
CA ASP A 53 -8.93 -0.35 -16.27
C ASP A 53 -9.84 0.87 -16.03
N PRO A 54 -10.52 1.39 -17.07
CA PRO A 54 -11.43 2.53 -16.95
C PRO A 54 -12.59 2.32 -15.97
N GLU A 55 -13.06 1.08 -15.80
CA GLU A 55 -14.14 0.77 -14.86
C GLU A 55 -13.66 0.93 -13.42
N LEU A 56 -12.50 0.36 -13.08
CA LEU A 56 -11.90 0.52 -11.75
C LEU A 56 -11.61 1.98 -11.43
N ALA A 57 -11.11 2.74 -12.41
CA ALA A 57 -10.86 4.17 -12.25
C ALA A 57 -12.15 4.97 -12.04
N ALA A 58 -13.23 4.64 -12.75
CA ALA A 58 -14.53 5.26 -12.56
C ALA A 58 -15.08 4.96 -11.16
N ASP A 59 -14.93 3.73 -10.67
CA ASP A 59 -15.43 3.37 -9.36
C ASP A 59 -14.61 3.98 -8.21
N ILE A 60 -13.29 4.10 -8.34
CA ILE A 60 -12.45 4.84 -7.36
C ILE A 60 -12.93 6.30 -7.29
N ARG A 61 -13.15 6.93 -8.44
CA ARG A 61 -13.67 8.30 -8.53
C ARG A 61 -15.07 8.41 -7.92
N GLY A 62 -15.96 7.45 -8.19
CA GLY A 62 -17.28 7.37 -7.59
C GLY A 62 -17.24 7.23 -6.06
N ASN A 63 -16.29 6.44 -5.53
CA ASN A 63 -16.07 6.30 -4.09
C ASN A 63 -15.55 7.59 -3.46
N ILE A 64 -14.63 8.29 -4.12
CA ILE A 64 -14.12 9.59 -3.68
C ILE A 64 -15.26 10.62 -3.62
N ASP A 65 -16.11 10.64 -4.63
CA ASP A 65 -17.29 11.53 -4.69
C ASP A 65 -18.29 11.20 -3.59
N SER A 66 -18.64 9.92 -3.43
CA SER A 66 -19.66 9.45 -2.47
C SER A 66 -19.25 9.69 -1.02
N ASN A 67 -17.96 9.61 -0.73
CA ASN A 67 -17.42 9.81 0.62
C ASN A 67 -16.92 11.24 0.88
N GLY A 68 -17.07 12.16 -0.10
CA GLY A 68 -16.66 13.56 0.05
C GLY A 68 -15.15 13.74 0.21
N TRP A 69 -14.32 12.86 -0.37
CA TRP A 69 -12.86 12.90 -0.17
C TRP A 69 -12.15 13.96 -1.02
N LYS A 70 -12.82 14.53 -2.03
CA LYS A 70 -12.25 15.58 -2.90
C LYS A 70 -11.73 16.81 -2.15
N THR A 71 -12.27 17.10 -0.96
CA THR A 71 -11.87 18.24 -0.13
C THR A 71 -11.13 17.81 1.15
N GLY A 72 -10.85 16.52 1.30
CA GLY A 72 -10.18 15.97 2.46
C GLY A 72 -8.67 16.19 2.46
N ALA A 73 -8.07 16.11 3.64
CA ALA A 73 -6.62 16.03 3.81
C ALA A 73 -6.04 14.78 3.10
N GLU A 74 -4.72 14.76 2.92
CA GLU A 74 -4.00 13.59 2.40
C GLU A 74 -4.30 12.33 3.22
N ARG A 75 -4.50 11.21 2.53
CA ARG A 75 -4.78 9.91 3.14
C ARG A 75 -3.94 8.83 2.49
N ASN A 76 -3.76 7.76 3.24
CA ASN A 76 -3.20 6.53 2.72
C ASN A 76 -4.32 5.75 2.00
N ALA A 77 -4.35 5.81 0.67
CA ALA A 77 -5.36 5.11 -0.12
C ALA A 77 -5.26 3.59 0.08
N LEU A 78 -4.03 3.04 0.12
CA LEU A 78 -3.80 1.61 0.39
C LEU A 78 -4.49 1.16 1.68
N GLN A 79 -4.24 1.88 2.78
CA GLN A 79 -4.85 1.55 4.07
C GLN A 79 -6.38 1.70 4.04
N THR A 80 -6.87 2.73 3.36
CA THR A 80 -8.31 2.99 3.27
C THR A 80 -9.07 1.85 2.58
N TYR A 81 -8.51 1.32 1.49
CA TYR A 81 -9.12 0.18 0.78
C TYR A 81 -8.88 -1.16 1.47
N ASP A 82 -7.77 -1.31 2.20
CA ASP A 82 -7.54 -2.46 3.09
C ASP A 82 -8.58 -2.51 4.22
N ASP A 83 -8.85 -1.38 4.88
CA ASP A 83 -9.88 -1.27 5.92
C ASP A 83 -11.31 -1.47 5.39
N ALA A 84 -11.55 -1.11 4.12
CA ALA A 84 -12.81 -1.38 3.42
C ALA A 84 -12.99 -2.86 3.12
N ARG A 85 -11.94 -3.56 2.67
CA ARG A 85 -11.93 -5.03 2.53
C ARG A 85 -12.22 -5.69 3.88
N ASP A 86 -11.51 -5.28 4.93
CA ASP A 86 -11.69 -5.81 6.28
C ASP A 86 -13.12 -5.63 6.79
N ALA A 87 -13.84 -4.58 6.36
CA ALA A 87 -15.25 -4.38 6.71
C ALA A 87 -16.14 -5.47 6.14
N VAL A 88 -15.96 -5.76 4.85
CA VAL A 88 -16.73 -6.80 4.16
C VAL A 88 -16.40 -8.18 4.73
N VAL A 89 -15.12 -8.45 5.00
CA VAL A 89 -14.69 -9.70 5.65
C VAL A 89 -15.36 -9.85 7.01
N ALA A 90 -15.32 -8.81 7.86
CA ALA A 90 -15.94 -8.88 9.18
C ALA A 90 -17.45 -9.15 9.10
N ASP A 91 -18.18 -8.49 8.20
CA ASP A 91 -19.61 -8.71 8.04
C ASP A 91 -19.95 -10.12 7.58
N VAL A 92 -19.11 -10.73 6.74
CA VAL A 92 -19.25 -12.14 6.33
C VAL A 92 -18.97 -13.07 7.51
N LYS A 93 -17.84 -12.86 8.19
CA LYS A 93 -17.36 -13.74 9.25
C LYS A 93 -18.22 -13.65 10.51
N SER A 94 -18.81 -12.49 10.80
CA SER A 94 -19.78 -12.31 11.88
C SER A 94 -21.21 -12.73 11.51
N GLY A 95 -21.43 -13.30 10.32
CA GLY A 95 -22.75 -13.74 9.86
C GLY A 95 -23.75 -12.64 9.51
N LYS A 96 -23.35 -11.35 9.47
CA LYS A 96 -24.23 -10.26 9.02
C LYS A 96 -24.57 -10.39 7.54
N GLN A 97 -23.62 -10.89 6.74
CA GLN A 97 -23.76 -11.12 5.31
C GLN A 97 -23.38 -12.58 4.96
N LEU A 98 -24.09 -13.20 4.02
CA LEU A 98 -23.69 -14.52 3.50
C LEU A 98 -22.50 -14.38 2.54
N PRO A 99 -21.53 -15.31 2.56
CA PRO A 99 -20.36 -15.27 1.68
C PRO A 99 -20.72 -15.08 0.20
N ARG A 100 -21.75 -15.79 -0.30
CA ARG A 100 -22.19 -15.69 -1.70
C ARG A 100 -22.64 -14.28 -2.13
N PHE A 101 -23.13 -13.47 -1.19
CA PHE A 101 -23.58 -12.10 -1.45
C PHE A 101 -22.44 -11.09 -1.26
N ALA A 102 -21.40 -11.45 -0.53
CA ALA A 102 -20.21 -10.63 -0.35
C ALA A 102 -19.11 -10.91 -1.38
N ASP A 103 -19.08 -12.10 -1.97
CA ASP A 103 -18.04 -12.53 -2.94
C ASP A 103 -17.79 -11.51 -4.06
N PRO A 104 -18.83 -10.91 -4.70
CA PRO A 104 -18.59 -9.86 -5.69
C PRO A 104 -17.87 -8.63 -5.10
N ASN A 105 -18.28 -8.18 -3.90
CA ASN A 105 -17.67 -7.04 -3.23
C ASN A 105 -16.24 -7.36 -2.75
N LEU A 106 -16.00 -8.54 -2.18
CA LEU A 106 -14.67 -8.96 -1.75
C LEU A 106 -13.69 -9.01 -2.92
N ARG A 107 -14.05 -9.68 -4.02
CA ARG A 107 -13.22 -9.72 -5.23
C ARG A 107 -12.96 -8.32 -5.79
N TYR A 108 -13.96 -7.46 -5.71
CA TYR A 108 -13.84 -6.08 -6.14
C TYR A 108 -12.87 -5.28 -5.24
N GLN A 109 -12.99 -5.38 -3.91
CA GLN A 109 -12.04 -4.76 -2.97
C GLN A 109 -10.62 -5.31 -3.15
N ASP A 110 -10.46 -6.63 -3.36
CA ASP A 110 -9.17 -7.26 -3.61
C ASP A 110 -8.52 -6.74 -4.90
N LYS A 111 -9.31 -6.53 -5.97
CA LYS A 111 -8.83 -5.90 -7.22
C LYS A 111 -8.34 -4.48 -6.99
N LEU A 112 -9.11 -3.65 -6.28
CA LEU A 112 -8.73 -2.27 -5.96
C LEU A 112 -7.46 -2.23 -5.10
N LEU A 113 -7.40 -3.05 -4.06
CA LEU A 113 -6.22 -3.15 -3.19
C LEU A 113 -4.99 -3.62 -4.00
N GLY A 114 -5.17 -4.56 -4.92
CA GLY A 114 -4.14 -4.99 -5.87
C GLY A 114 -3.62 -3.85 -6.74
N LEU A 115 -4.53 -3.05 -7.33
CA LEU A 115 -4.17 -1.87 -8.11
C LEU A 115 -3.36 -0.87 -7.27
N PHE A 116 -3.83 -0.50 -6.08
CA PHE A 116 -3.10 0.45 -5.24
C PHE A 116 -1.73 -0.06 -4.79
N LYS A 117 -1.58 -1.38 -4.57
CA LYS A 117 -0.27 -1.99 -4.28
C LYS A 117 0.67 -1.84 -5.47
N GLN A 118 0.16 -2.08 -6.67
CA GLN A 118 0.91 -1.90 -7.91
C GLN A 118 1.31 -0.43 -8.11
N LEU A 119 0.40 0.53 -7.91
CA LEU A 119 0.70 1.96 -8.04
C LEU A 119 1.75 2.43 -7.03
N ALA A 120 1.67 1.99 -5.77
CA ALA A 120 2.66 2.31 -4.75
C ALA A 120 4.05 1.74 -5.07
N GLY A 121 4.13 0.50 -5.56
CA GLY A 121 5.42 -0.04 -5.96
C GLY A 121 5.95 0.58 -7.27
N LEU A 122 5.08 1.04 -8.18
CA LEU A 122 5.50 1.75 -9.39
C LEU A 122 6.09 3.10 -9.00
N HIS A 123 5.47 3.80 -8.05
CA HIS A 123 6.02 5.01 -7.45
C HIS A 123 7.44 4.75 -6.91
N ASP A 124 7.62 3.71 -6.08
CA ASP A 124 8.93 3.36 -5.51
C ASP A 124 9.98 3.03 -6.60
N ALA A 125 9.60 2.26 -7.62
CA ALA A 125 10.48 1.94 -8.74
C ALA A 125 10.88 3.18 -9.56
N LEU A 126 9.95 4.12 -9.74
CA LEU A 126 10.16 5.35 -10.53
C LEU A 126 11.03 6.38 -9.81
N GLN A 127 11.06 6.39 -8.48
CA GLN A 127 12.01 7.23 -7.73
C GLN A 127 13.45 6.96 -8.16
N LYS A 128 13.75 5.70 -8.51
CA LYS A 128 15.10 5.24 -8.89
C LYS A 128 15.38 5.34 -10.39
N ASP A 129 14.37 5.59 -11.23
CA ASP A 129 14.54 5.73 -12.67
C ASP A 129 14.79 7.19 -13.04
N ALA A 130 16.06 7.55 -13.23
CA ALA A 130 16.48 8.90 -13.64
C ALA A 130 15.98 9.30 -15.03
N ARG A 131 15.49 8.35 -15.84
CA ARG A 131 15.02 8.64 -17.20
C ARG A 131 13.59 9.17 -17.21
N VAL A 132 12.88 9.14 -16.09
CA VAL A 132 11.53 9.67 -15.92
C VAL A 132 11.62 10.95 -15.09
N GLU A 133 11.20 12.09 -15.65
CA GLU A 133 11.09 13.33 -14.87
C GLU A 133 9.89 13.27 -13.93
N THR A 134 9.92 14.04 -12.86
CA THR A 134 8.82 14.13 -11.91
C THR A 134 7.87 15.26 -12.33
N ALA A 135 6.56 15.01 -12.33
CA ALA A 135 5.59 16.08 -12.52
C ALA A 135 5.68 17.12 -11.38
N ALA A 136 5.43 18.39 -11.69
CA ALA A 136 5.34 19.45 -10.69
C ALA A 136 4.07 19.30 -9.82
N GLU A 137 4.01 20.06 -8.72
CA GLU A 137 2.81 20.14 -7.88
C GLU A 137 1.59 20.56 -8.71
N GLY A 138 0.47 19.86 -8.54
CA GLY A 138 -0.73 20.08 -9.35
C GLY A 138 -0.70 19.43 -10.74
N GLY A 139 0.36 18.69 -11.08
CA GLY A 139 0.51 18.02 -12.38
C GLY A 139 -0.64 17.06 -12.71
N ALA A 140 -1.23 16.35 -11.73
CA ALA A 140 -2.38 15.48 -11.97
C ALA A 140 -3.61 16.27 -12.43
N ARG A 141 -3.87 17.41 -11.79
CA ARG A 141 -4.96 18.32 -12.17
C ARG A 141 -4.72 18.90 -13.55
N GLN A 142 -3.50 19.36 -13.83
CA GLN A 142 -3.14 19.91 -15.13
C GLN A 142 -3.31 18.86 -16.24
N ALA A 143 -2.82 17.63 -16.04
CA ALA A 143 -3.02 16.54 -16.98
C ALA A 143 -4.51 16.26 -17.23
N ALA A 144 -5.31 16.11 -16.18
CA ALA A 144 -6.74 15.87 -16.30
C ALA A 144 -7.46 17.01 -17.05
N ASN A 145 -7.05 18.26 -16.79
CA ASN A 145 -7.60 19.43 -17.46
C ASN A 145 -7.29 19.44 -18.95
N LEU A 146 -6.04 19.21 -19.33
CA LEU A 146 -5.59 19.12 -20.72
C LEU A 146 -6.33 18.02 -21.48
N MET A 147 -6.46 16.83 -20.89
CA MET A 147 -7.19 15.71 -21.51
C MET A 147 -8.67 16.02 -21.75
N ARG A 148 -9.33 16.67 -20.78
CA ARG A 148 -10.74 17.06 -20.90
C ARG A 148 -10.91 18.15 -21.95
N LEU A 149 -9.99 19.11 -22.03
CA LEU A 149 -9.96 20.13 -23.08
C LEU A 149 -9.83 19.47 -24.46
N ASP A 150 -8.85 18.58 -24.66
CA ASP A 150 -8.61 17.93 -25.94
C ASP A 150 -9.82 17.13 -26.42
N ARG A 151 -10.43 16.33 -25.55
CA ARG A 151 -11.65 15.56 -25.86
C ARG A 151 -12.83 16.47 -26.21
N TRP A 152 -12.99 17.56 -25.48
CA TRP A 152 -14.07 18.51 -25.73
C TRP A 152 -13.85 19.28 -27.04
N MET A 153 -12.62 19.76 -27.29
CA MET A 153 -12.25 20.44 -28.54
C MET A 153 -12.47 19.55 -29.76
N ALA A 154 -12.06 18.29 -29.72
CA ALA A 154 -12.30 17.34 -30.80
C ALA A 154 -13.80 17.12 -31.06
N SER A 155 -14.63 17.18 -30.01
CA SER A 155 -16.09 17.06 -30.14
C SER A 155 -16.72 18.36 -30.63
N ALA A 156 -16.23 19.51 -30.19
CA ALA A 156 -16.67 20.83 -30.64
C ALA A 156 -16.35 21.05 -32.13
N ASP A 157 -15.18 20.63 -32.58
CA ASP A 157 -14.76 20.69 -33.98
C ASP A 157 -15.67 19.82 -34.86
N ARG A 158 -15.98 18.58 -34.42
CA ARG A 158 -16.93 17.70 -35.12
C ARG A 158 -18.33 18.28 -35.20
N ASN A 159 -18.87 18.80 -34.10
CA ASN A 159 -20.19 19.42 -34.08
C ASN A 159 -20.23 20.63 -35.02
N GLN A 160 -19.18 21.46 -35.02
CA GLN A 160 -19.09 22.60 -35.94
C GLN A 160 -19.09 22.16 -37.41
N GLN A 161 -18.33 21.12 -37.77
CA GLN A 161 -18.30 20.57 -39.13
C GLN A 161 -19.67 20.04 -39.57
N GLN A 162 -20.50 19.60 -38.62
CA GLN A 162 -21.85 19.07 -38.86
C GLN A 162 -22.96 20.13 -38.71
N GLY A 163 -22.62 21.39 -38.40
CA GLY A 163 -23.60 22.45 -38.13
C GLY A 163 -24.43 22.23 -36.85
N LEU A 164 -23.94 21.41 -35.92
CA LEU A 164 -24.56 21.12 -34.63
C LEU A 164 -24.11 22.12 -33.54
N PRO A 165 -24.91 22.35 -32.49
CA PRO A 165 -24.50 23.19 -31.36
C PRO A 165 -23.26 22.61 -30.66
N LEU A 166 -22.55 23.46 -29.91
CA LEU A 166 -21.41 23.03 -29.08
C LEU A 166 -21.82 21.85 -28.17
N PRO A 167 -20.95 20.85 -28.00
CA PRO A 167 -21.25 19.73 -27.12
C PRO A 167 -21.40 20.24 -25.68
N PRO A 168 -22.40 19.74 -24.92
CA PRO A 168 -22.56 20.11 -23.53
C PRO A 168 -21.31 19.74 -22.74
N ALA A 169 -20.84 20.64 -21.88
CA ALA A 169 -19.76 20.37 -20.93
C ALA A 169 -20.36 19.95 -19.59
N SER A 170 -19.84 18.88 -18.99
CA SER A 170 -20.10 18.61 -17.57
C SER A 170 -19.51 19.75 -16.72
N LYS A 171 -19.91 19.83 -15.46
CA LYS A 171 -19.35 20.80 -14.50
C LYS A 171 -17.81 20.71 -14.47
N ASP A 172 -17.27 19.51 -14.41
CA ASP A 172 -15.82 19.28 -14.36
C ASP A 172 -15.13 19.63 -15.68
N THR A 173 -15.73 19.29 -16.83
CA THR A 173 -15.21 19.69 -18.15
C THR A 173 -15.20 21.21 -18.30
N TYR A 174 -16.26 21.88 -17.88
CA TYR A 174 -16.33 23.34 -17.90
C TYR A 174 -15.21 23.97 -17.06
N PHE A 175 -15.05 23.55 -15.80
CA PHE A 175 -13.97 24.07 -14.94
C PHE A 175 -12.58 23.77 -15.49
N SER A 176 -12.38 22.58 -16.06
CA SER A 176 -11.12 22.17 -16.67
C SER A 176 -10.75 23.07 -17.85
N ILE A 177 -11.73 23.39 -18.71
CA ILE A 177 -11.54 24.30 -19.83
C ILE A 177 -11.21 25.70 -19.31
N THR A 178 -11.99 26.24 -18.37
CA THR A 178 -11.74 27.60 -17.85
C THR A 178 -10.40 27.73 -17.14
N GLU A 179 -10.01 26.74 -16.32
CA GLU A 179 -8.70 26.71 -15.65
C GLU A 179 -7.55 26.64 -16.68
N THR A 180 -7.71 25.85 -17.74
CA THR A 180 -6.70 25.77 -18.80
C THR A 180 -6.59 27.09 -19.57
N MET A 181 -7.72 27.74 -19.88
CA MET A 181 -7.70 29.02 -20.58
C MET A 181 -7.06 30.12 -19.73
N ASP A 182 -7.33 30.16 -18.43
CA ASP A 182 -6.71 31.10 -17.49
C ASP A 182 -5.18 30.89 -17.44
N ALA A 183 -4.72 29.63 -17.37
CA ALA A 183 -3.30 29.30 -17.42
C ALA A 183 -2.62 29.73 -18.73
N LEU A 184 -3.35 29.78 -19.85
CA LEU A 184 -2.88 30.27 -21.14
C LEU A 184 -3.04 31.80 -21.31
N GLY A 185 -3.55 32.50 -20.30
CA GLY A 185 -3.84 33.95 -20.38
C GLY A 185 -5.02 34.30 -21.29
N ILE A 186 -5.88 33.33 -21.61
CA ILE A 186 -7.06 33.50 -22.47
C ILE A 186 -8.25 33.90 -21.60
N ALA A 187 -8.64 35.18 -21.67
CA ALA A 187 -9.78 35.70 -20.92
C ALA A 187 -11.12 35.16 -21.47
N VAL A 188 -11.66 34.12 -20.82
CA VAL A 188 -12.96 33.52 -21.17
C VAL A 188 -14.16 34.19 -20.48
N ASN A 189 -13.94 34.82 -19.32
CA ASN A 189 -14.93 35.62 -18.59
C ASN A 189 -14.36 37.03 -18.32
N PRO A 190 -14.50 38.00 -19.25
CA PRO A 190 -14.06 39.36 -19.01
C PRO A 190 -14.87 39.99 -17.87
N SER A 191 -14.21 40.84 -17.06
CA SER A 191 -14.63 41.28 -15.72
C SER A 191 -15.96 42.05 -15.61
N HIS A 192 -16.75 42.15 -16.69
CA HIS A 192 -17.97 42.97 -16.77
C HIS A 192 -19.12 42.31 -17.56
N GLU A 193 -19.05 41.02 -17.87
CA GLU A 193 -20.13 40.32 -18.61
C GLU A 193 -20.64 39.07 -17.88
N ASP A 194 -21.96 39.03 -17.64
CA ASP A 194 -22.66 37.81 -17.23
C ASP A 194 -22.86 36.89 -18.45
N LEU A 195 -21.86 36.05 -18.74
CA LEU A 195 -21.94 35.09 -19.84
C LEU A 195 -22.71 33.83 -19.42
N THR A 196 -23.46 33.28 -20.40
CA THR A 196 -23.97 31.92 -20.27
C THR A 196 -22.82 30.92 -20.38
N PRO A 197 -22.91 29.74 -19.74
CA PRO A 197 -21.87 28.71 -19.85
C PRO A 197 -21.52 28.35 -21.31
N SER A 198 -22.52 28.34 -22.21
CA SER A 198 -22.32 28.09 -23.64
C SER A 198 -21.50 29.19 -24.32
N ALA A 199 -21.73 30.46 -23.97
CA ALA A 199 -20.96 31.59 -24.50
C ALA A 199 -19.51 31.59 -23.99
N THR A 200 -19.29 31.22 -22.72
CA THR A 200 -17.94 31.04 -22.17
C THR A 200 -17.18 29.92 -22.91
N LEU A 201 -17.83 28.80 -23.19
CA LEU A 201 -17.24 27.69 -23.93
C LEU A 201 -16.92 28.06 -25.39
N GLU A 202 -17.79 28.83 -26.04
CA GLU A 202 -17.51 29.32 -27.40
C GLU A 202 -16.28 30.23 -27.44
N ARG A 203 -16.16 31.16 -26.47
CA ARG A 203 -14.95 31.99 -26.31
C ARG A 203 -13.71 31.17 -26.01
N ALA A 204 -13.82 30.14 -25.16
CA ALA A 204 -12.71 29.25 -24.86
C ALA A 204 -12.21 28.53 -26.12
N ARG A 205 -13.12 27.98 -26.93
CA ARG A 205 -12.77 27.32 -28.21
C ARG A 205 -12.06 28.27 -29.15
N ASP A 206 -12.63 29.45 -29.37
CA ASP A 206 -12.11 30.41 -30.34
C ASP A 206 -10.80 31.04 -29.86
N GLY A 207 -10.69 31.32 -28.55
CA GLY A 207 -9.46 31.77 -27.91
C GLY A 207 -8.34 30.74 -28.00
N TYR A 208 -8.63 29.47 -27.72
CA TYR A 208 -7.65 28.39 -27.84
C TYR A 208 -7.17 28.17 -29.27
N ARG A 209 -8.06 28.27 -30.27
CA ARG A 209 -7.67 28.20 -31.69
C ARG A 209 -6.70 29.32 -32.06
N LYS A 210 -7.02 30.56 -31.67
CA LYS A 210 -6.11 31.71 -31.89
C LYS A 210 -4.78 31.52 -31.18
N TRP A 211 -4.79 30.99 -29.96
CA TRP A 211 -3.57 30.68 -29.22
C TRP A 211 -2.71 29.65 -29.97
N ARG A 212 -3.29 28.58 -30.51
CA ARG A 212 -2.56 27.59 -31.33
C ARG A 212 -2.03 28.15 -32.64
N GLU A 213 -2.74 29.09 -33.27
CA GLU A 213 -2.25 29.81 -34.46
C GLU A 213 -1.04 30.69 -34.13
N GLN A 214 -1.00 31.26 -32.93
CA GLN A 214 0.12 32.09 -32.45
C GLN A 214 1.31 31.27 -31.95
N HIS A 215 1.09 30.02 -31.54
CA HIS A 215 2.12 29.10 -31.01
C HIS A 215 2.20 27.83 -31.86
N PRO A 216 2.58 27.93 -33.16
CA PRO A 216 2.60 26.78 -34.05
C PRO A 216 3.69 25.77 -33.64
N GLY A 217 3.27 24.55 -33.33
CA GLY A 217 4.16 23.45 -32.92
C GLY A 217 4.35 23.33 -31.41
N GLU A 218 3.80 24.25 -30.61
CA GLU A 218 3.76 24.09 -29.16
C GLU A 218 2.63 23.11 -28.77
N THR A 219 2.96 22.14 -27.92
CA THR A 219 1.99 21.21 -27.32
C THR A 219 1.84 21.53 -25.86
N LEU A 220 0.60 21.65 -25.39
CA LEU A 220 0.33 21.76 -23.96
C LEU A 220 0.82 20.49 -23.27
N ALA A 221 1.75 20.64 -22.35
CA ALA A 221 2.29 19.57 -21.52
C ALA A 221 2.11 19.93 -20.05
N ILE A 222 2.16 18.92 -19.19
CA ILE A 222 2.23 19.18 -17.76
C ILE A 222 3.57 19.81 -17.40
N GLU A 223 3.54 20.68 -16.39
CA GLU A 223 4.76 21.22 -15.81
C GLU A 223 5.54 20.09 -15.13
N LEU A 224 6.84 20.06 -15.38
CA LEU A 224 7.78 19.14 -14.74
C LEU A 224 8.48 19.89 -13.62
N GLN A 225 8.78 19.18 -12.54
CA GLN A 225 9.58 19.72 -11.46
C GLN A 225 10.94 20.15 -12.02
N ALA A 226 11.32 21.41 -11.79
CA ALA A 226 12.63 21.90 -12.23
C ALA A 226 13.74 21.02 -11.65
N ASP A 227 14.70 20.63 -12.49
CA ASP A 227 15.88 19.89 -12.05
C ASP A 227 16.53 20.66 -10.89
N LYS A 228 16.68 20.00 -9.75
CA LYS A 228 17.61 20.51 -8.74
C LYS A 228 18.97 20.59 -9.42
N PRO A 229 19.71 21.70 -9.32
CA PRO A 229 21.07 21.72 -9.81
C PRO A 229 21.81 20.55 -9.14
N ASP A 230 22.47 19.74 -9.97
CA ASP A 230 23.34 18.66 -9.52
C ASP A 230 24.21 19.15 -8.36
N ASP A 231 24.04 18.54 -7.19
CA ASP A 231 24.95 18.77 -6.07
C ASP A 231 26.32 18.24 -6.51
N PRO A 232 27.37 19.07 -6.62
CA PRO A 232 28.63 18.65 -7.18
C PRO A 232 29.26 17.59 -6.29
N SER A 233 29.27 16.35 -6.79
CA SER A 233 30.27 15.31 -6.58
C SER A 233 30.92 15.29 -5.19
N VAL A 234 30.49 14.30 -4.40
CA VAL A 234 31.18 13.73 -3.24
C VAL A 234 32.70 13.82 -3.38
N LYS A 235 33.34 14.67 -2.58
CA LYS A 235 34.76 14.53 -2.30
C LYS A 235 34.94 13.29 -1.41
N THR A 236 35.46 12.24 -1.99
CA THR A 236 36.03 11.09 -1.28
C THR A 236 37.13 11.57 -0.34
N ALA A 237 36.83 11.63 0.96
CA ALA A 237 37.85 11.66 1.99
C ALA A 237 38.38 10.24 2.16
N ASN A 238 39.61 10.01 1.70
CA ASN A 238 40.37 8.80 2.00
C ASN A 238 40.57 8.68 3.52
N ALA A 239 39.77 7.85 4.19
CA ALA A 239 40.12 7.31 5.48
C ALA A 239 41.11 6.15 5.24
N GLN A 240 42.36 6.32 5.66
CA GLN A 240 43.35 5.25 5.65
C GLN A 240 42.90 4.11 6.60
N PRO A 241 43.04 2.84 6.20
CA PRO A 241 42.79 1.71 7.08
C PRO A 241 43.91 1.62 8.12
N SER A 242 43.58 1.93 9.38
CA SER A 242 44.35 1.47 10.53
C SER A 242 44.12 -0.04 10.67
N SER A 243 45.11 -0.83 10.24
CA SER A 243 45.18 -2.26 10.54
C SER A 243 45.55 -2.45 12.01
N ALA A 244 44.55 -2.43 12.89
CA ALA A 244 44.71 -2.96 14.23
C ALA A 244 44.64 -4.50 14.16
N PRO A 245 45.52 -5.24 14.86
CA PRO A 245 45.38 -6.68 14.99
C PRO A 245 44.03 -7.02 15.67
N LEU A 246 43.29 -7.98 15.11
CA LEU A 246 42.08 -8.52 15.72
C LEU A 246 42.35 -8.95 17.17
N PRO A 247 41.61 -8.45 18.18
CA PRO A 247 41.71 -8.92 19.55
C PRO A 247 41.28 -10.38 19.66
N GLN A 248 42.00 -11.18 20.44
CA GLN A 248 41.66 -12.59 20.73
C GLN A 248 40.28 -12.76 21.40
N GLU A 249 39.64 -11.68 21.88
CA GLU A 249 38.25 -11.67 22.37
C GLU A 249 37.21 -12.00 21.28
N ASP A 250 37.53 -11.75 20.01
CA ASP A 250 36.62 -11.96 18.86
C ASP A 250 36.39 -13.46 18.55
N ILE A 251 37.33 -14.35 18.93
CA ILE A 251 37.20 -15.80 18.70
C ILE A 251 36.25 -16.44 19.72
N GLN A 252 36.29 -15.99 20.98
CA GLN A 252 35.39 -16.51 22.02
C GLN A 252 33.97 -15.98 21.85
N ALA A 253 33.82 -14.71 21.46
CA ALA A 253 32.52 -14.13 21.10
C ALA A 253 31.88 -14.89 19.91
N ARG A 254 32.63 -15.09 18.81
CA ARG A 254 32.16 -15.88 17.66
C ARG A 254 31.83 -17.34 18.01
N ALA A 255 32.58 -17.95 18.93
CA ALA A 255 32.30 -19.31 19.39
C ALA A 255 31.04 -19.37 20.27
N GLN A 256 30.74 -18.32 21.04
CA GLN A 256 29.47 -18.19 21.77
C GLN A 256 28.30 -17.95 20.80
N ASP A 257 28.47 -17.05 19.82
CA ASP A 257 27.47 -16.78 18.78
C ASP A 257 27.14 -18.04 17.98
N ALA A 258 28.14 -18.81 17.54
CA ALA A 258 27.93 -20.07 16.81
C ALA A 258 27.22 -21.14 17.66
N ARG A 259 27.49 -21.19 18.98
CA ARG A 259 26.78 -22.09 19.90
C ARG A 259 25.34 -21.65 20.10
N GLN A 260 25.10 -20.35 20.23
CA GLN A 260 23.77 -19.79 20.39
C GLN A 260 22.94 -19.91 19.11
N GLU A 261 23.56 -19.72 17.94
CA GLU A 261 22.94 -19.97 16.64
C GLU A 261 22.58 -21.44 16.46
N LYS A 262 23.48 -22.37 16.83
CA LYS A 262 23.17 -23.79 16.83
C LYS A 262 22.03 -24.14 17.80
N ALA A 263 22.02 -23.55 18.99
CA ALA A 263 20.92 -23.73 19.95
C ALA A 263 19.59 -23.20 19.39
N ASN A 264 19.60 -22.03 18.76
CA ASN A 264 18.45 -21.45 18.09
C ASN A 264 17.95 -22.35 16.95
N LEU A 265 18.85 -22.91 16.14
CA LEU A 265 18.49 -23.86 15.07
C LEU A 265 17.84 -25.14 15.62
N MET A 266 18.34 -25.66 16.75
CA MET A 266 17.74 -26.83 17.39
C MET A 266 16.33 -26.52 17.93
N VAL A 267 16.14 -25.34 18.51
CA VAL A 267 14.82 -24.87 18.97
C VAL A 267 13.87 -24.66 17.79
N GLN A 268 14.34 -24.03 16.71
CA GLN A 268 13.57 -23.85 15.48
C GLN A 268 13.19 -25.19 14.85
N ALA A 269 14.08 -26.18 14.84
CA ALA A 269 13.76 -27.52 14.37
C ALA A 269 12.73 -28.23 15.26
N HIS A 270 12.75 -27.99 16.58
CA HIS A 270 11.78 -28.56 17.51
C HIS A 270 10.37 -27.96 17.33
N TYR A 271 10.29 -26.63 17.18
CA TYR A 271 9.03 -25.89 17.05
C TYR A 271 8.66 -25.56 15.61
N GLY A 272 9.40 -26.04 14.61
CA GLY A 272 9.12 -25.78 13.20
C GLY A 272 9.00 -24.29 12.84
N MET A 273 9.47 -23.38 13.68
CA MET A 273 9.16 -21.96 13.63
C MET A 273 10.41 -21.14 13.97
N PRO A 274 10.65 -20.01 13.28
CA PRO A 274 11.74 -19.10 13.58
C PRO A 274 11.76 -18.69 15.05
N ILE A 275 12.97 -18.62 15.63
CA ILE A 275 13.14 -18.33 17.06
C ILE A 275 12.43 -17.03 17.43
N ALA A 276 12.50 -16.00 16.59
CA ALA A 276 11.86 -14.73 16.87
C ALA A 276 10.32 -14.79 16.95
N MET A 277 9.69 -15.63 16.14
CA MET A 277 8.24 -15.84 16.25
C MET A 277 7.89 -16.56 17.56
N LEU A 278 8.72 -17.52 17.98
CA LEU A 278 8.57 -18.17 19.30
C LEU A 278 8.77 -17.16 20.43
N GLN A 279 9.77 -16.28 20.34
CA GLN A 279 10.01 -15.24 21.34
C GLN A 279 8.83 -14.24 21.40
N LEU A 280 8.23 -13.88 20.26
CA LEU A 280 7.02 -13.05 20.18
C LEU A 280 5.82 -13.74 20.83
N ILE A 281 5.53 -14.99 20.46
CA ILE A 281 4.41 -15.76 21.02
C ILE A 281 4.62 -15.96 22.53
N LYS A 282 5.85 -16.22 22.98
CA LYS A 282 6.19 -16.31 24.41
C LYS A 282 5.96 -14.99 25.15
N SER A 283 6.15 -13.85 24.50
CA SER A 283 6.00 -12.54 25.13
C SER A 283 4.55 -12.08 25.36
N VAL A 284 3.56 -12.75 24.75
CA VAL A 284 2.18 -12.27 24.74
C VAL A 284 1.15 -13.31 25.15
N ASP A 285 0.34 -12.94 26.14
CA ASP A 285 -0.90 -13.62 26.49
C ASP A 285 -2.00 -13.18 25.51
N PHE A 286 -2.28 -14.01 24.51
CA PHE A 286 -3.29 -13.76 23.48
C PHE A 286 -4.73 -13.63 24.02
N ASN A 287 -4.97 -13.95 25.29
CA ASN A 287 -6.26 -13.67 25.93
C ASN A 287 -6.40 -12.22 26.38
N LYS A 288 -5.32 -11.44 26.40
CA LYS A 288 -5.30 -10.06 26.94
C LYS A 288 -4.83 -9.01 25.92
N VAL A 289 -4.60 -9.41 24.68
CA VAL A 289 -4.19 -8.47 23.63
C VAL A 289 -5.34 -7.55 23.23
N SER A 290 -5.01 -6.30 22.96
CA SER A 290 -5.94 -5.38 22.29
C SER A 290 -6.21 -5.83 20.84
N ALA A 291 -7.32 -5.38 20.27
CA ALA A 291 -7.64 -5.63 18.86
C ALA A 291 -6.54 -5.16 17.89
N GLN A 292 -5.93 -4.00 18.15
CA GLN A 292 -4.83 -3.50 17.33
C GLN A 292 -3.61 -4.41 17.41
N GLN A 293 -3.20 -4.82 18.62
CA GLN A 293 -2.08 -5.76 18.79
C GLN A 293 -2.38 -7.10 18.14
N LEU A 294 -3.62 -7.61 18.24
CA LEU A 294 -4.00 -8.86 17.59
C LEU A 294 -3.89 -8.74 16.07
N LYS A 295 -4.32 -7.62 15.46
CA LYS A 295 -4.16 -7.36 14.02
C LYS A 295 -2.68 -7.40 13.62
N GLN A 296 -1.82 -6.77 14.41
CA GLN A 296 -0.37 -6.73 14.18
C GLN A 296 0.27 -8.13 14.29
N TYR A 297 -0.02 -8.87 15.36
CA TYR A 297 0.46 -10.23 15.54
C TYR A 297 -0.01 -11.17 14.43
N ALA A 298 -1.31 -11.14 14.09
CA ALA A 298 -1.87 -11.97 13.04
C ALA A 298 -1.22 -11.66 11.68
N GLY A 299 -1.02 -10.38 11.37
CA GLY A 299 -0.31 -9.93 10.17
C GLY A 299 1.11 -10.47 10.09
N LEU A 300 1.89 -10.34 11.18
CA LEU A 300 3.25 -10.89 11.23
C LEU A 300 3.26 -12.41 11.10
N LEU A 301 2.45 -13.12 11.88
CA LEU A 301 2.40 -14.58 11.83
C LEU A 301 2.03 -15.08 10.43
N ARG A 302 1.13 -14.38 9.72
CA ARG A 302 0.82 -14.67 8.32
C ARG A 302 2.02 -14.43 7.41
N ASP A 303 2.68 -13.28 7.53
CA ASP A 303 3.84 -12.91 6.69
C ASP A 303 5.01 -13.91 6.86
N TYR A 304 5.15 -14.53 8.03
CA TYR A 304 6.12 -15.60 8.31
C TYR A 304 5.60 -17.02 8.01
N GLY A 305 4.38 -17.15 7.47
CA GLY A 305 3.77 -18.42 7.09
C GLY A 305 3.30 -19.29 8.27
N VAL A 306 3.25 -18.75 9.48
CA VAL A 306 2.83 -19.46 10.70
C VAL A 306 1.32 -19.70 10.70
N ILE A 307 0.53 -18.73 10.22
CA ILE A 307 -0.93 -18.85 10.10
C ILE A 307 -1.38 -18.54 8.67
N SER A 308 -2.59 -18.99 8.30
CA SER A 308 -3.16 -18.75 6.98
C SER A 308 -3.86 -17.38 6.87
N GLN A 309 -4.21 -16.93 5.66
CA GLN A 309 -5.05 -15.74 5.49
C GLN A 309 -6.47 -15.97 6.04
N ASP A 310 -7.01 -17.19 5.95
CA ASP A 310 -8.33 -17.51 6.51
C ASP A 310 -8.34 -17.38 8.04
N ASP A 311 -7.23 -17.68 8.70
CA ASP A 311 -7.03 -17.48 10.14
C ASP A 311 -7.03 -16.00 10.52
N VAL A 312 -6.34 -15.16 9.73
CA VAL A 312 -6.37 -13.71 9.91
C VAL A 312 -7.79 -13.17 9.70
N ASP A 313 -8.44 -13.56 8.61
CA ASP A 313 -9.79 -13.12 8.27
C ASP A 313 -10.81 -13.57 9.34
N ALA A 314 -10.60 -14.72 10.00
CA ALA A 314 -11.46 -15.18 11.09
C ALA A 314 -11.40 -14.29 12.35
N LEU A 315 -10.28 -13.60 12.58
CA LEU A 315 -10.09 -12.68 13.69
C LEU A 315 -10.68 -11.28 13.42
N THR A 316 -10.99 -10.95 12.15
CA THR A 316 -11.42 -9.61 11.72
C THR A 316 -12.65 -9.07 12.46
N PRO A 317 -13.70 -9.86 12.80
CA PRO A 317 -14.83 -9.37 13.60
C PRO A 317 -14.40 -8.74 14.93
N PHE A 318 -13.53 -9.41 15.70
CA PHE A 318 -13.00 -8.86 16.95
C PHE A 318 -12.08 -7.67 16.72
N ILE A 319 -11.20 -7.74 15.70
CA ILE A 319 -10.27 -6.64 15.37
C ILE A 319 -11.04 -5.34 15.10
N ARG A 320 -12.24 -5.43 14.52
CA ARG A 320 -13.10 -4.27 14.24
C ARG A 320 -13.97 -3.86 15.42
N SER A 321 -14.45 -4.79 16.24
CA SER A 321 -15.25 -4.44 17.42
C SER A 321 -14.38 -3.74 18.47
N GLY A 322 -13.17 -4.25 18.72
CA GLY A 322 -12.29 -3.74 19.75
C GLY A 322 -12.75 -4.06 21.18
N GLU A 323 -13.75 -4.92 21.35
CA GLU A 323 -14.46 -5.12 22.61
C GLU A 323 -13.91 -6.30 23.41
N GLY A 324 -13.30 -6.00 24.56
CA GLY A 324 -12.90 -7.01 25.55
C GLY A 324 -11.71 -7.86 25.13
N SER A 325 -11.68 -9.11 25.61
CA SER A 325 -10.63 -10.09 25.30
C SER A 325 -11.01 -10.94 24.08
N PRO A 326 -10.07 -11.29 23.18
CA PRO A 326 -10.36 -12.07 21.98
C PRO A 326 -11.07 -13.40 22.27
N ALA A 327 -10.53 -14.19 23.22
CA ALA A 327 -11.09 -15.50 23.55
C ALA A 327 -12.52 -15.40 24.10
N ARG A 328 -12.79 -14.42 24.96
CA ARG A 328 -14.14 -14.20 25.48
C ARG A 328 -15.11 -13.73 24.39
N TYR A 329 -14.68 -12.80 23.55
CA TYR A 329 -15.49 -12.29 22.44
C TYR A 329 -16.01 -13.45 21.58
N PHE A 330 -15.11 -14.31 21.09
CA PHE A 330 -15.53 -15.41 20.22
C PHE A 330 -16.24 -16.54 20.99
N HIS A 331 -16.01 -16.68 22.30
CA HIS A 331 -16.74 -17.65 23.12
C HIS A 331 -18.20 -17.23 23.32
N ASP A 332 -18.41 -15.97 23.71
CA ASP A 332 -19.74 -15.39 23.92
C ASP A 332 -20.50 -15.37 22.58
N ASP A 333 -19.85 -14.97 21.49
CA ASP A 333 -20.43 -14.98 20.13
C ASP A 333 -20.77 -16.39 19.64
N LEU A 334 -19.91 -17.39 19.91
CA LEU A 334 -20.19 -18.78 19.55
C LEU A 334 -21.38 -19.35 20.33
N ALA A 335 -21.47 -19.04 21.62
CA ALA A 335 -22.59 -19.48 22.46
C ALA A 335 -23.91 -18.88 21.96
N ASP A 336 -23.93 -17.58 21.68
CA ASP A 336 -25.07 -16.87 21.10
C ASP A 336 -25.48 -17.46 19.73
N ALA A 337 -24.52 -17.62 18.81
CA ALA A 337 -24.79 -18.20 17.49
C ALA A 337 -25.31 -19.65 17.60
N SER A 338 -24.79 -20.46 18.51
CA SER A 338 -25.26 -21.84 18.72
C SER A 338 -26.69 -21.87 19.28
N GLN A 339 -27.01 -20.97 20.21
CA GLN A 339 -28.36 -20.85 20.76
C GLN A 339 -29.36 -20.44 19.67
N GLN A 340 -29.01 -19.44 18.85
CA GLN A 340 -29.87 -18.99 17.75
C GLN A 340 -30.10 -20.07 16.68
N VAL A 341 -29.09 -20.90 16.40
CA VAL A 341 -29.24 -22.08 15.53
C VAL A 341 -30.26 -23.05 16.13
N GLN A 342 -30.16 -23.36 17.42
CA GLN A 342 -31.07 -24.28 18.09
C GLN A 342 -32.51 -23.75 18.09
N GLU A 343 -32.70 -22.49 18.46
CA GLU A 343 -34.00 -21.82 18.45
C GLU A 343 -34.62 -21.78 17.05
N SER A 344 -33.82 -21.54 16.01
CA SER A 344 -34.26 -21.55 14.61
C SER A 344 -34.75 -22.93 14.17
N ILE A 345 -34.05 -24.00 14.56
CA ILE A 345 -34.40 -25.39 14.23
C ILE A 345 -35.69 -25.83 14.96
N GLU A 346 -35.86 -25.42 16.22
CA GLU A 346 -37.01 -25.80 17.04
C GLU A 346 -38.26 -24.95 16.77
N SER A 347 -38.10 -23.74 16.22
CA SER A 347 -39.19 -22.80 16.01
C SER A 347 -40.11 -23.20 14.85
N ARG A 348 -41.41 -23.01 15.09
CA ARG A 348 -42.47 -23.08 14.06
C ARG A 348 -42.72 -21.74 13.38
N ASP A 349 -42.08 -20.67 13.87
CA ASP A 349 -42.17 -19.35 13.27
C ASP A 349 -41.33 -19.30 11.98
N PRO A 350 -41.94 -19.04 10.81
CA PRO A 350 -41.22 -18.98 9.54
C PRO A 350 -40.18 -17.84 9.47
N GLU A 351 -40.28 -16.81 10.31
CA GLU A 351 -39.26 -15.75 10.38
C GLU A 351 -37.98 -16.24 11.08
N LEU A 352 -38.13 -17.04 12.14
CA LEU A 352 -37.02 -17.67 12.87
C LEU A 352 -36.49 -18.91 12.15
N ASN A 353 -37.35 -19.70 11.50
CA ASN A 353 -37.01 -20.86 10.69
C ASN A 353 -36.73 -20.48 9.22
N ASN A 354 -35.97 -19.40 9.04
CA ASN A 354 -35.54 -18.95 7.72
C ASN A 354 -34.21 -19.62 7.33
N PRO A 355 -34.15 -20.40 6.24
CA PRO A 355 -32.93 -21.10 5.82
C PRO A 355 -31.71 -20.19 5.63
N GLN A 356 -31.92 -18.92 5.24
CA GLN A 356 -30.83 -17.97 5.07
C GLN A 356 -30.30 -17.45 6.41
N ALA A 357 -31.19 -17.23 7.38
CA ALA A 357 -30.80 -16.82 8.73
C ALA A 357 -30.03 -17.96 9.42
N LEU A 358 -30.53 -19.19 9.29
CA LEU A 358 -29.84 -20.38 9.79
C LEU A 358 -28.45 -20.53 9.17
N ALA A 359 -28.31 -20.39 7.85
CA ALA A 359 -27.02 -20.45 7.17
C ALA A 359 -26.04 -19.36 7.65
N ARG A 360 -26.53 -18.14 7.94
CA ARG A 360 -25.71 -17.06 8.51
C ARG A 360 -25.17 -17.44 9.90
N GLN A 361 -26.04 -17.96 10.78
CA GLN A 361 -25.63 -18.35 12.13
C GLN A 361 -24.69 -19.56 12.14
N MET A 362 -24.89 -20.52 11.23
CA MET A 362 -23.97 -21.65 11.06
C MET A 362 -22.58 -21.18 10.57
N ASN A 363 -22.53 -20.24 9.63
CA ASN A 363 -21.28 -19.67 9.14
C ASN A 363 -20.55 -18.87 10.24
N ARG A 364 -21.28 -18.04 11.00
CA ARG A 364 -20.75 -17.33 12.18
C ARG A 364 -20.17 -18.33 13.19
N SER A 365 -20.94 -19.35 13.56
CA SER A 365 -20.51 -20.41 14.48
C SER A 365 -19.24 -21.13 14.00
N ALA A 366 -19.13 -21.42 12.71
CA ALA A 366 -17.93 -22.04 12.13
C ALA A 366 -16.72 -21.10 12.20
N ASN A 367 -16.91 -19.81 11.91
CA ASN A 367 -15.87 -18.80 12.02
C ASN A 367 -15.40 -18.61 13.47
N ASP A 368 -16.32 -18.44 14.41
CA ASP A 368 -15.99 -18.20 15.82
C ASP A 368 -15.29 -19.41 16.43
N LYS A 369 -15.67 -20.63 16.03
CA LYS A 369 -14.91 -21.86 16.34
C LYS A 369 -13.49 -21.81 15.78
N GLN A 370 -13.30 -21.39 14.53
CA GLN A 370 -11.97 -21.28 13.94
C GLN A 370 -11.11 -20.25 14.70
N ALA A 371 -11.66 -19.06 14.96
CA ALA A 371 -10.99 -18.00 15.70
C ALA A 371 -10.62 -18.44 17.13
N LEU A 372 -11.55 -19.07 17.86
CA LEU A 372 -11.29 -19.66 19.18
C LEU A 372 -10.21 -20.74 19.14
N THR A 373 -10.26 -21.62 18.15
CA THR A 373 -9.26 -22.68 17.98
C THR A 373 -7.89 -22.07 17.74
N LEU A 374 -7.80 -21.03 16.91
CA LEU A 374 -6.55 -20.30 16.68
C LEU A 374 -6.03 -19.63 17.95
N ILE A 375 -6.87 -18.88 18.67
CA ILE A 375 -6.49 -18.22 19.93
C ILE A 375 -6.08 -19.25 20.98
N GLY A 376 -6.78 -20.38 21.05
CA GLY A 376 -6.46 -21.51 21.91
C GLY A 376 -5.09 -22.09 21.60
N ARG A 377 -4.78 -22.36 20.32
CA ARG A 377 -3.47 -22.86 19.89
C ARG A 377 -2.34 -21.85 20.18
N MET A 378 -2.55 -20.57 19.90
CA MET A 378 -1.58 -19.52 20.24
C MET A 378 -1.35 -19.42 21.75
N SER A 379 -2.41 -19.54 22.56
CA SER A 379 -2.33 -19.54 24.02
C SER A 379 -1.64 -20.79 24.57
N GLN A 380 -1.89 -21.96 23.98
CA GLN A 380 -1.23 -23.20 24.36
C GLN A 380 0.26 -23.16 24.03
N LEU A 381 0.62 -22.69 22.83
CA LEU A 381 2.02 -22.50 22.46
C LEU A 381 2.69 -21.47 23.37
N HIS A 382 2.02 -20.35 23.67
CA HIS A 382 2.50 -19.38 24.66
C HIS A 382 2.79 -20.03 26.02
N GLN A 383 1.87 -20.86 26.54
CA GLN A 383 2.05 -21.58 27.80
C GLN A 383 3.20 -22.60 27.75
N GLN A 384 3.31 -23.38 26.67
CA GLN A 384 4.43 -24.31 26.48
C GLN A 384 5.77 -23.57 26.49
N LEU A 385 5.83 -22.42 25.81
CA LEU A 385 7.02 -21.59 25.74
C LEU A 385 7.37 -20.96 27.08
N GLN A 386 6.41 -20.73 27.99
CA GLN A 386 6.73 -20.26 29.36
C GLN A 386 7.67 -21.21 30.10
N PHE A 387 7.59 -22.51 29.83
CA PHE A 387 8.43 -23.54 30.48
C PHE A 387 9.70 -23.89 29.69
N ASP A 388 9.91 -23.30 28.51
CA ASP A 388 11.13 -23.52 27.72
C ASP A 388 12.10 -22.34 27.85
N ASP A 389 13.12 -22.50 28.69
CA ASP A 389 14.18 -21.51 28.92
C ASP A 389 15.09 -21.29 27.70
N ARG A 390 15.05 -22.19 26.71
CA ARG A 390 15.80 -22.00 25.46
C ARG A 390 15.18 -20.89 24.60
N VAL A 391 13.91 -20.57 24.80
CA VAL A 391 13.22 -19.45 24.16
C VAL A 391 13.10 -18.32 25.17
N GLN A 392 13.70 -17.17 24.89
CA GLN A 392 13.59 -15.99 25.75
C GLN A 392 12.38 -15.14 25.32
N ALA A 393 11.57 -14.65 26.24
CA ALA A 393 10.51 -13.70 25.87
C ALA A 393 11.15 -12.39 25.38
N ILE A 394 10.58 -11.75 24.36
CA ILE A 394 11.07 -10.43 23.94
C ILE A 394 10.69 -9.41 25.02
N SER A 395 11.64 -8.57 25.41
CA SER A 395 11.40 -7.43 26.32
C SER A 395 10.52 -6.37 25.64
N GLY A 396 10.01 -5.40 26.43
CA GLY A 396 9.10 -4.35 25.95
C GLY A 396 9.50 -3.71 24.61
N ASP A 397 8.49 -3.41 23.79
CA ASP A 397 8.52 -3.05 22.36
C ASP A 397 8.77 -4.18 21.34
N GLY A 398 8.92 -5.44 21.76
CA GLY A 398 9.24 -6.57 20.87
C GLY A 398 8.37 -6.73 19.61
N LEU A 399 7.05 -6.53 19.71
CA LEU A 399 6.12 -6.56 18.57
C LEU A 399 6.51 -5.52 17.51
N ARG A 400 6.73 -4.28 17.93
CA ARG A 400 7.11 -3.18 17.04
C ARG A 400 8.47 -3.46 16.40
N GLN A 401 9.43 -4.00 17.15
CA GLN A 401 10.74 -4.35 16.58
C GLN A 401 10.62 -5.43 15.51
N ALA A 402 9.72 -6.39 15.69
CA ALA A 402 9.45 -7.42 14.69
C ALA A 402 8.74 -6.86 13.45
N GLU A 403 7.79 -5.94 13.62
CA GLU A 403 7.17 -5.22 12.49
C GLU A 403 8.19 -4.40 11.69
N ASP A 404 9.01 -3.61 12.40
CA ASP A 404 10.07 -2.81 11.79
C ASP A 404 11.03 -3.70 11.00
N LEU A 405 11.38 -4.87 11.54
CA LEU A 405 12.29 -5.82 10.90
C LEU A 405 11.65 -6.53 9.70
N ALA A 406 10.37 -6.89 9.77
CA ALA A 406 9.64 -7.45 8.63
C ALA A 406 9.56 -6.44 7.47
N ALA A 407 9.30 -5.16 7.79
CA ALA A 407 9.35 -4.08 6.81
C ALA A 407 10.75 -3.93 6.22
N PHE A 408 11.80 -3.96 7.05
CA PHE A 408 13.19 -3.92 6.59
C PHE A 408 13.54 -5.08 5.65
N GLN A 409 13.19 -6.32 5.99
CA GLN A 409 13.47 -7.49 5.14
C GLN A 409 12.81 -7.35 3.77
N ARG A 410 11.52 -7.00 3.74
CA ARG A 410 10.77 -6.75 2.50
C ARG A 410 11.44 -5.66 1.67
N TRP A 411 11.77 -4.53 2.28
CA TRP A 411 12.47 -3.43 1.63
C TRP A 411 13.81 -3.90 1.04
N THR A 412 14.65 -4.59 1.80
CA THR A 412 15.93 -5.09 1.28
C THR A 412 15.77 -6.10 0.14
N GLN A 413 14.70 -6.89 0.14
CA GLN A 413 14.39 -7.83 -0.94
C GLN A 413 14.00 -7.11 -2.24
N VAL A 414 13.19 -6.05 -2.12
CA VAL A 414 12.81 -5.18 -3.25
C VAL A 414 14.04 -4.46 -3.80
N GLU A 415 14.91 -3.93 -2.93
CA GLU A 415 16.15 -3.27 -3.34
C GLU A 415 17.15 -4.19 -4.04
N GLN A 416 17.20 -5.47 -3.66
CA GLN A 416 18.09 -6.45 -4.28
C GLN A 416 17.58 -6.97 -5.63
N ASN A 417 16.27 -6.90 -5.87
CA ASN A 417 15.62 -7.39 -7.08
C ASN A 417 14.95 -6.21 -7.80
N PRO A 418 15.72 -5.39 -8.54
CA PRO A 418 15.18 -4.21 -9.18
C PRO A 418 14.07 -4.59 -10.16
N VAL A 419 12.97 -3.85 -10.09
CA VAL A 419 11.76 -4.13 -10.86
C VAL A 419 11.98 -3.85 -12.34
N ASN A 420 11.71 -4.85 -13.17
CA ASN A 420 11.88 -4.77 -14.62
C ASN A 420 10.56 -4.75 -15.39
N ARG A 421 9.44 -5.09 -14.74
CA ARG A 421 8.10 -5.18 -15.33
C ARG A 421 7.02 -4.75 -14.33
N PRO A 422 5.87 -4.24 -14.78
CA PRO A 422 4.81 -3.74 -13.90
C PRO A 422 4.14 -4.84 -13.06
N GLU A 423 4.16 -6.10 -13.52
CA GLU A 423 3.64 -7.25 -12.78
C GLU A 423 4.53 -7.71 -11.61
N ASP A 424 5.82 -7.37 -11.65
CA ASP A 424 6.80 -7.73 -10.60
C ASP A 424 6.89 -6.66 -9.50
N VAL A 425 6.08 -5.60 -9.63
CA VAL A 425 6.08 -4.45 -8.74
C VAL A 425 5.45 -4.81 -7.39
N VAL A 426 6.23 -4.64 -6.31
CA VAL A 426 5.74 -4.74 -4.93
C VAL A 426 6.17 -3.47 -4.19
N PRO A 427 5.27 -2.83 -3.42
CA PRO A 427 5.63 -1.64 -2.66
C PRO A 427 6.69 -1.97 -1.61
N GLU A 428 7.67 -1.08 -1.47
CA GLU A 428 8.76 -1.23 -0.50
C GLU A 428 8.24 -1.21 0.94
N PHE A 429 7.21 -0.40 1.18
CA PHE A 429 6.50 -0.24 2.44
C PHE A 429 5.03 0.13 2.18
N SER A 430 4.13 -0.20 3.11
CA SER A 430 2.70 0.14 2.99
C SER A 430 2.32 1.45 3.69
N SER A 431 3.16 1.97 4.57
CA SER A 431 2.88 3.19 5.35
C SER A 431 4.13 3.97 5.74
N LYS A 432 3.96 5.24 6.10
CA LYS A 432 5.05 6.09 6.63
C LYS A 432 5.70 5.49 7.88
N ASP A 433 4.92 4.89 8.78
CA ASP A 433 5.47 4.26 9.99
C ASP A 433 6.33 3.03 9.67
N GLN A 434 5.99 2.25 8.63
CA GLN A 434 6.87 1.18 8.15
C GLN A 434 8.20 1.74 7.61
N ALA A 435 8.16 2.83 6.84
CA ALA A 435 9.38 3.49 6.38
C ALA A 435 10.25 3.98 7.55
N GLU A 436 9.64 4.55 8.59
CA GLU A 436 10.36 4.91 9.81
C GLU A 436 10.89 3.68 10.57
N GLY A 437 10.14 2.58 10.58
CA GLY A 437 10.56 1.30 11.14
C GLY A 437 11.83 0.75 10.50
N ILE A 438 11.90 0.80 9.17
CA ILE A 438 13.11 0.45 8.41
C ILE A 438 14.31 1.28 8.88
N LEU A 439 14.14 2.60 9.02
CA LEU A 439 15.20 3.49 9.51
C LEU A 439 15.61 3.16 10.97
N ARG A 440 14.65 2.83 11.85
CA ARG A 440 14.92 2.38 13.23
C ARG A 440 15.76 1.08 13.23
N VAL A 441 15.48 0.14 12.33
CA VAL A 441 16.29 -1.09 12.18
C VAL A 441 17.72 -0.76 11.76
N LEU A 442 17.89 0.10 10.75
CA LEU A 442 19.22 0.53 10.29
C LEU A 442 20.04 1.18 11.41
N GLN A 443 19.42 2.08 12.19
CA GLN A 443 20.07 2.72 13.34
C GLN A 443 20.47 1.70 14.41
N ARG A 444 19.61 0.72 14.72
CA ARG A 444 19.92 -0.38 15.66
C ARG A 444 21.09 -1.25 15.19
N MET A 445 21.23 -1.44 13.87
CA MET A 445 22.38 -2.14 13.28
C MET A 445 23.68 -1.29 13.32
N GLY A 446 23.62 -0.03 13.75
CA GLY A 446 24.76 0.88 13.75
C GLY A 446 25.08 1.49 12.40
N VAL A 447 24.11 1.51 11.47
CA VAL A 447 24.25 2.22 10.20
C VAL A 447 24.17 3.72 10.47
N ALA A 448 25.23 4.44 10.12
CA ALA A 448 25.25 5.90 10.20
C ALA A 448 24.43 6.48 9.03
N LEU A 449 23.18 6.85 9.32
CA LEU A 449 22.27 7.43 8.33
C LEU A 449 22.64 8.88 8.04
N THR A 450 22.82 9.20 6.76
CA THR A 450 23.12 10.55 6.28
C THR A 450 21.90 11.45 6.50
N PRO A 451 22.03 12.59 7.21
CA PRO A 451 20.93 13.52 7.38
C PRO A 451 20.61 14.21 6.05
N LEU A 452 19.34 14.22 5.67
CA LEU A 452 18.86 14.92 4.49
C LEU A 452 18.35 16.31 4.88
N GLN A 453 18.68 17.32 4.08
CA GLN A 453 18.18 18.69 4.29
C GLN A 453 16.69 18.80 3.89
N GLY A 454 15.93 19.59 4.64
CA GLY A 454 14.50 19.80 4.43
C GLY A 454 13.61 18.71 5.03
N ASN A 455 12.42 18.52 4.47
CA ASN A 455 11.48 17.46 4.87
C ASN A 455 11.26 16.48 3.71
N PRO A 456 12.27 15.63 3.38
CA PRO A 456 12.16 14.67 2.28
C PRO A 456 11.10 13.61 2.59
N GLY A 457 10.38 13.20 1.54
CA GLY A 457 9.39 12.13 1.62
C GLY A 457 10.03 10.78 2.01
N PRO A 458 9.20 9.80 2.46
CA PRO A 458 9.68 8.49 2.91
C PRO A 458 10.59 7.77 1.91
N SER A 459 10.22 7.70 0.63
CA SER A 459 11.01 6.99 -0.39
C SER A 459 12.38 7.64 -0.62
N ALA A 460 12.47 8.97 -0.61
CA ALA A 460 13.77 9.68 -0.73
C ALA A 460 14.67 9.42 0.49
N ARG A 461 14.09 9.33 1.69
CA ARG A 461 14.84 8.95 2.91
C ARG A 461 15.38 7.53 2.81
N LEU A 462 14.57 6.59 2.33
CA LEU A 462 14.98 5.19 2.16
C LEU A 462 16.04 5.03 1.08
N GLU A 463 15.99 5.79 -0.02
CA GLU A 463 17.02 5.74 -1.06
C GLU A 463 18.41 6.16 -0.52
N SER A 464 18.46 7.23 0.28
CA SER A 464 19.69 7.64 0.98
C SER A 464 20.16 6.55 1.95
N ALA A 465 19.22 6.01 2.74
CA ALA A 465 19.50 4.98 3.72
C ALA A 465 20.01 3.67 3.09
N TRP A 466 19.59 3.36 1.86
CA TRP A 466 20.11 2.21 1.11
C TRP A 466 21.60 2.37 0.77
N LYS A 467 22.02 3.57 0.35
CA LYS A 467 23.44 3.87 0.07
C LYS A 467 24.29 3.71 1.34
N ASP A 468 23.81 4.25 2.46
CA ASP A 468 24.46 4.13 3.76
C ASP A 468 24.55 2.66 4.21
N TYR A 469 23.46 1.90 4.06
CA TYR A 469 23.41 0.48 4.38
C TYR A 469 24.37 -0.35 3.52
N GLN A 470 24.46 -0.07 2.21
CA GLN A 470 25.40 -0.76 1.32
C GLN A 470 26.86 -0.48 1.66
N ALA A 471 27.19 0.76 2.02
CA ALA A 471 28.53 1.11 2.51
C ALA A 471 28.86 0.38 3.82
N TRP A 472 27.91 0.40 4.76
CA TRP A 472 28.03 -0.31 6.03
C TRP A 472 28.18 -1.83 5.84
N ARG A 473 27.40 -2.45 4.96
CA ARG A 473 27.44 -3.90 4.68
C ARG A 473 28.77 -4.34 4.07
N LYS A 474 29.41 -3.51 3.24
CA LYS A 474 30.76 -3.78 2.72
C LYS A 474 31.82 -3.83 3.82
N LEU A 475 31.66 -3.02 4.87
CA LEU A 475 32.54 -3.00 6.03
C LEU A 475 32.21 -4.08 7.05
N ASN A 476 30.97 -4.59 7.04
CA ASN A 476 30.45 -5.58 7.99
C ASN A 476 29.83 -6.81 7.29
N PRO A 477 30.60 -7.58 6.48
CA PRO A 477 30.04 -8.63 5.62
C PRO A 477 29.47 -9.85 6.39
N ALA A 478 29.90 -10.05 7.64
CA ALA A 478 29.40 -11.13 8.51
C ALA A 478 28.10 -10.74 9.24
N THR A 479 27.73 -9.45 9.26
CA THR A 479 26.58 -8.95 10.00
C THR A 479 25.37 -9.00 9.10
N GLN A 480 24.65 -10.12 9.13
CA GLN A 480 23.31 -10.20 8.57
C GLN A 480 22.29 -9.72 9.60
N PRO A 481 21.19 -9.07 9.17
CA PRO A 481 20.06 -8.86 10.05
C PRO A 481 19.63 -10.22 10.58
N SER A 482 19.64 -10.37 11.90
CA SER A 482 19.14 -11.57 12.55
C SER A 482 17.68 -11.75 12.16
N MET A 483 17.33 -12.94 11.67
CA MET A 483 16.05 -13.37 11.07
C MET A 483 16.01 -13.24 9.55
N PRO A 484 16.26 -14.31 8.79
CA PRO A 484 15.65 -14.48 7.48
C PRO A 484 14.16 -14.85 7.64
N LEU A 485 13.31 -14.35 6.74
CA LEU A 485 11.95 -14.88 6.51
C LEU A 485 12.07 -16.28 5.90
N THR A 486 12.25 -17.31 6.73
CA THR A 486 12.13 -18.70 6.28
C THR A 486 10.71 -19.18 6.47
N PRO A 487 10.10 -19.87 5.47
CA PRO A 487 8.79 -20.48 5.62
C PRO A 487 8.75 -21.37 6.87
N SER A 488 7.81 -21.08 7.77
CA SER A 488 7.62 -21.84 9.02
C SER A 488 6.64 -22.99 8.80
N ALA A 489 6.73 -24.04 9.62
CA ALA A 489 5.64 -24.98 9.78
C ALA A 489 4.41 -24.23 10.29
N ARG A 490 3.23 -24.57 9.74
CA ARG A 490 1.97 -23.96 10.18
C ARG A 490 1.70 -24.31 11.64
N LEU A 491 1.07 -23.37 12.35
CA LEU A 491 0.63 -23.54 13.74
C LEU A 491 -0.28 -24.78 13.92
N ASP A 492 -0.89 -25.27 12.83
CA ASP A 492 -1.65 -26.52 12.75
C ASP A 492 -0.87 -27.75 13.28
N ALA A 493 0.47 -27.73 13.25
CA ALA A 493 1.31 -28.83 13.75
C ALA A 493 1.37 -28.92 15.29
N TYR A 494 0.85 -27.93 16.02
CA TYR A 494 0.92 -27.82 17.48
C TYR A 494 -0.43 -28.03 18.17
N ALA A 495 -1.44 -28.52 17.42
CA ALA A 495 -2.80 -28.77 17.89
C ALA A 495 -2.99 -30.18 18.47
#